data_AF-A0A4Q3X5W6-F1
#
_entry.id   AF-A0A4Q3X5W6-F1
#
_cell.length_a   1.000
_cell.length_b   1.000
_cell.length_c   1.000
_cell.angle_alpha   90.00
_cell.angle_beta   90.00
_cell.angle_gamma   90.00
#
_symmetry.space_group_name_H-M   'P 1'
#
loop_
_entity.id
_entity.type
_entity.pdbx_description
1 polymer ?
#
loop_
_entity_poly.entity_id
_entity_poly.type
_entity_poly.pdbx_seq_one_letter_code
_entity_poly.pdbx_strand_id
1 'polypeptide(L)'
;MILFRPVGVKELELIAGLGFKAFPPRLEIQPIFYPVLNFDYAAQIARDWNTKDPVSGYAGFVTRFEIDDEYAAKFEVQTVGTRGRHDELWVLAEELEAFNSHLTGPIEVIASFIGERFDGEIDTKTNLPIHLKLNA
;
A
#
# COMPACT_ATOMS: atom_id res chain seq x y z
N MET A 1 12.56 9.36 0.92
CA MET A 1 12.14 8.54 2.08
C MET A 1 11.46 7.29 1.55
N ILE A 2 11.73 6.11 2.12
CA ILE A 2 11.05 4.87 1.75
C ILE A 2 9.87 4.66 2.69
N LEU A 3 8.70 4.40 2.11
CA LEU A 3 7.46 4.10 2.82
C LEU A 3 6.84 2.81 2.30
N PHE A 4 5.92 2.26 3.08
CA PHE A 4 5.21 1.04 2.75
C PHE A 4 3.71 1.25 2.87
N ARG A 5 2.93 0.48 2.13
CA ARG A 5 1.48 0.45 2.31
C ARG A 5 0.94 -0.97 2.08
N PRO A 6 0.23 -1.55 3.07
CA PRO A 6 -0.53 -2.77 2.85
C PRO A 6 -1.79 -2.45 2.04
N VAL A 7 -2.06 -3.25 1.00
CA VAL A 7 -3.24 -3.10 0.14
C VAL A 7 -3.95 -4.44 -0.04
N GLY A 8 -5.23 -4.39 -0.35
CA GLY A 8 -6.01 -5.55 -0.82
C GLY A 8 -6.02 -5.66 -2.34
N VAL A 9 -6.67 -6.70 -2.87
CA VAL A 9 -6.73 -6.99 -4.31
C VAL A 9 -7.27 -5.81 -5.11
N LYS A 10 -8.41 -5.24 -4.70
CA LYS A 10 -9.07 -4.15 -5.45
C LYS A 10 -8.22 -2.87 -5.51
N GLU A 11 -7.55 -2.51 -4.42
CA GLU A 11 -6.67 -1.33 -4.42
C GLU A 11 -5.41 -1.58 -5.27
N LEU A 12 -4.87 -2.81 -5.23
CA LEU A 12 -3.76 -3.21 -6.10
C LEU A 12 -4.13 -3.14 -7.59
N GLU A 13 -5.32 -3.58 -7.97
CA GLU A 13 -5.81 -3.48 -9.36
C GLU A 13 -5.89 -2.02 -9.84
N LEU A 14 -6.33 -1.11 -8.97
CA LEU A 14 -6.37 0.31 -9.28
C LEU A 14 -4.97 0.91 -9.42
N ILE A 15 -4.03 0.55 -8.54
CA ILE A 15 -2.62 0.95 -8.66
C ILE A 15 -2.02 0.43 -9.97
N ALA A 16 -2.32 -0.82 -10.35
CA ALA A 16 -1.90 -1.39 -11.62
C ALA A 16 -2.50 -0.64 -12.82
N GLY A 17 -3.77 -0.25 -12.75
CA GLY A 17 -4.43 0.59 -13.76
C GLY A 17 -3.80 1.98 -13.91
N LEU A 18 -3.15 2.49 -12.86
CA LEU A 18 -2.35 3.72 -12.86
C LEU A 18 -0.87 3.47 -13.23
N GLY A 19 -0.54 2.26 -13.70
CA GLY A 19 0.81 1.87 -14.11
C GLY A 19 1.83 1.86 -12.97
N PHE A 20 1.38 1.63 -11.74
CA PHE A 20 2.22 1.65 -10.53
C PHE A 20 2.92 2.99 -10.29
N LYS A 21 2.30 4.10 -10.71
CA LYS A 21 2.86 5.46 -10.54
C LYS A 21 2.10 6.32 -9.52
N ALA A 22 0.96 5.84 -9.03
CA ALA A 22 0.11 6.59 -8.12
C ALA A 22 -0.82 5.65 -7.33
N PHE A 23 -1.22 6.10 -6.14
CA PHE A 23 -2.33 5.51 -5.39
C PHE A 23 -3.67 6.10 -5.86
N PRO A 24 -4.74 5.29 -5.95
CA PRO A 24 -6.05 5.79 -6.37
C PRO A 24 -6.63 6.76 -5.32
N PRO A 25 -7.49 7.72 -5.74
CA PRO A 25 -8.23 8.58 -4.81
C PRO A 25 -8.94 7.78 -3.73
N ARG A 26 -8.97 8.33 -2.51
CA ARG A 26 -9.71 7.72 -1.39
C ARG A 26 -11.21 7.90 -1.62
N LEU A 27 -12.01 6.99 -1.06
CA LEU A 27 -13.46 7.20 -0.96
C LEU A 27 -13.73 8.35 0.01
N GLU A 28 -14.81 9.11 -0.19
CA GLU A 28 -15.17 10.27 0.65
C GLU A 28 -15.22 9.94 2.15
N ILE A 29 -15.60 8.71 2.50
CA ILE A 29 -15.67 8.24 3.90
C ILE A 29 -14.29 7.91 4.52
N GLN A 30 -13.22 7.93 3.72
CA GLN A 30 -11.86 7.59 4.15
C GLN A 30 -11.02 8.88 4.18
N PRO A 31 -11.04 9.63 5.30
CA PRO A 31 -10.51 11.00 5.35
C PRO A 31 -8.98 11.06 5.24
N ILE A 32 -8.30 9.94 5.49
CA ILE A 32 -6.84 9.86 5.50
C ILE A 32 -6.32 8.74 4.61
N PHE A 33 -5.20 9.03 3.96
CA PHE A 33 -4.26 8.09 3.38
C PHE A 33 -3.09 7.95 4.35
N TYR A 34 -2.80 6.72 4.77
CA TYR A 34 -1.76 6.46 5.77
C TYR A 34 -0.76 5.42 5.23
N PRO A 35 0.42 5.86 4.79
CA PRO A 35 1.54 4.97 4.56
C PRO A 35 2.31 4.76 5.86
N VAL A 36 2.93 3.59 6.00
CA VAL A 36 3.69 3.19 7.18
C VAL A 36 5.18 3.25 6.92
N LEU A 37 5.97 3.49 7.97
CA LEU A 37 7.42 3.65 7.86
C LEU A 37 8.18 2.32 7.87
N ASN A 38 7.52 1.22 8.28
CA ASN A 38 8.18 -0.07 8.52
C ASN A 38 7.53 -1.20 7.71
N PHE A 39 8.37 -2.00 7.03
CA PHE A 39 7.93 -3.19 6.31
C PHE A 39 7.19 -4.17 7.23
N ASP A 40 7.73 -4.46 8.42
CA ASP A 40 7.15 -5.46 9.33
C ASP A 40 5.73 -5.09 9.74
N TYR A 41 5.44 -3.80 9.91
CA TYR A 41 4.09 -3.32 10.23
C TYR A 41 3.15 -3.44 9.02
N ALA A 42 3.60 -3.08 7.82
CA ALA A 42 2.82 -3.32 6.60
C ALA A 42 2.54 -4.81 6.38
N ALA A 43 3.55 -5.66 6.58
CA ALA A 43 3.43 -7.11 6.48
C ALA A 43 2.47 -7.68 7.53
N GLN A 44 2.51 -7.17 8.76
CA GLN A 44 1.57 -7.55 9.81
C GLN A 44 0.13 -7.24 9.41
N ILE A 45 -0.16 -6.03 8.93
CA ILE A 45 -1.50 -5.65 8.46
C ILE A 45 -1.94 -6.54 7.30
N ALA A 46 -1.09 -6.67 6.28
CA ALA A 46 -1.39 -7.47 5.09
C ALA A 46 -1.67 -8.93 5.44
N ARG A 47 -0.86 -9.53 6.32
CA ARG A 47 -0.99 -10.94 6.73
C ARG A 47 -2.13 -11.15 7.70
N ASP A 48 -2.26 -10.33 8.73
CA ASP A 48 -3.13 -10.64 9.88
C ASP A 48 -4.55 -10.11 9.71
N TRP A 49 -4.74 -9.06 8.89
CA TRP A 49 -6.02 -8.41 8.63
C TRP A 49 -6.51 -8.61 7.20
N ASN A 50 -5.74 -8.22 6.16
CA ASN A 50 -6.23 -8.25 4.77
C ASN A 50 -6.57 -9.67 4.28
N THR A 51 -5.83 -10.69 4.74
CA THR A 51 -6.12 -12.11 4.39
C THR A 51 -7.48 -12.61 4.90
N LYS A 52 -8.07 -11.94 5.90
CA LYS A 52 -9.34 -12.32 6.53
C LYS A 52 -10.50 -11.39 6.13
N ASP A 53 -10.18 -10.27 5.50
CA ASP A 53 -11.13 -9.22 5.15
C ASP A 53 -11.72 -9.44 3.74
N PRO A 54 -13.06 -9.55 3.61
CA PRO A 54 -13.72 -9.66 2.32
C PRO A 54 -13.50 -8.45 1.41
N VAL A 55 -13.38 -7.24 1.98
CA VAL A 55 -13.19 -6.00 1.19
C VAL A 55 -11.81 -5.98 0.53
N SER A 56 -10.80 -6.53 1.23
CA SER A 56 -9.45 -6.73 0.72
C SER A 56 -9.34 -7.89 -0.27
N GLY A 57 -10.40 -8.68 -0.46
CA GLY A 57 -10.39 -9.86 -1.32
C GLY A 57 -9.65 -11.06 -0.71
N TYR A 58 -9.54 -11.13 0.62
CA TYR A 58 -8.83 -12.21 1.33
C TYR A 58 -7.34 -12.37 0.96
N ALA A 59 -6.72 -11.32 0.44
CA ALA A 59 -5.28 -11.27 0.20
C ALA A 59 -4.72 -9.91 0.60
N GLY A 60 -3.49 -9.90 1.09
CA GLY A 60 -2.75 -8.71 1.46
C GLY A 60 -1.46 -8.59 0.67
N PHE A 61 -1.17 -7.39 0.17
CA PHE A 61 0.06 -7.11 -0.57
C PHE A 61 0.78 -5.95 0.11
N VAL A 62 2.10 -6.06 0.22
CA VAL A 62 2.93 -4.97 0.74
C VAL A 62 3.52 -4.22 -0.44
N THR A 63 3.14 -2.96 -0.57
CA THR A 63 3.78 -2.03 -1.50
C THR A 63 4.93 -1.30 -0.83
N ARG A 64 6.00 -1.04 -1.58
CA ARG A 64 7.13 -0.18 -1.25
C ARG A 64 7.18 0.94 -2.28
N PHE A 65 7.43 2.15 -1.83
CA PHE A 65 7.59 3.29 -2.72
C PHE A 65 8.50 4.34 -2.08
N GLU A 66 9.02 5.21 -2.92
CA GLU A 66 9.89 6.31 -2.51
C GLU A 66 9.20 7.65 -2.76
N ILE A 67 9.32 8.54 -1.79
CA ILE A 67 8.80 9.90 -1.83
C ILE A 67 9.93 10.88 -1.56
N ASP A 68 9.83 12.08 -2.12
CA ASP A 68 10.76 13.18 -1.84
C ASP A 68 10.92 13.43 -0.32
N ASP A 69 12.17 13.54 0.15
CA ASP A 69 12.48 13.67 1.58
C ASP A 69 11.99 15.00 2.16
N GLU A 70 12.12 16.10 1.41
CA GLU A 70 11.70 17.44 1.85
C GLU A 70 10.18 17.53 1.94
N TYR A 71 9.46 16.91 1.00
CA TYR A 71 8.02 16.80 1.05
C TYR A 71 7.56 15.91 2.19
N ALA A 72 8.18 14.73 2.38
CA ALA A 72 7.83 13.81 3.46
C ALA A 72 8.02 14.43 4.86
N ALA A 73 9.03 15.29 5.03
CA ALA A 73 9.31 15.99 6.29
C ALA A 73 8.18 16.94 6.75
N LYS A 74 7.19 17.24 5.90
CA LYS A 74 6.02 18.04 6.25
C LYS A 74 4.99 17.26 7.08
N PHE A 75 5.02 15.93 7.01
CA PHE A 75 4.08 15.08 7.73
C PHE A 75 4.65 14.70 9.10
N GLU A 76 3.85 14.84 10.15
CA GLU A 76 4.20 14.33 11.46
C GLU A 76 4.10 12.80 11.48
N VAL A 77 5.13 12.15 12.03
CA VAL A 77 5.11 10.71 12.26
C VAL A 77 4.19 10.40 13.44
N GLN A 78 3.12 9.66 13.16
CA GLN A 78 2.16 9.19 14.14
C GLN A 78 2.55 7.78 14.59
N THR A 79 2.47 7.51 15.89
CA THR A 79 2.68 6.16 16.44
C THR A 79 1.35 5.62 16.98
N VAL A 80 0.81 4.58 16.35
CA VAL A 80 -0.50 3.99 16.71
C VAL A 80 -0.39 2.71 17.55
N GLY A 81 0.83 2.34 17.94
CA GLY A 81 1.11 1.17 18.76
C GLY A 81 2.47 1.27 19.44
N THR A 82 3.30 0.23 19.33
CA THR A 82 4.69 0.30 19.78
C THR A 82 5.49 1.30 18.93
N ARG A 83 6.06 2.32 19.57
CA ARG A 83 6.96 3.32 18.96
C ARG A 83 8.14 2.67 18.24
N GLY A 84 8.47 3.15 17.05
CA GLY A 84 9.53 2.58 16.22
C GLY A 84 9.12 1.29 15.49
N ARG A 85 7.84 0.89 15.58
CA ARG A 85 7.29 -0.27 14.87
C ARG A 85 6.01 0.09 14.15
N HIS A 86 5.06 0.73 14.84
CA HIS A 86 3.75 1.10 14.30
C HIS A 86 3.70 2.60 14.00
N ASP A 87 4.65 3.04 13.19
CA ASP A 87 4.81 4.44 12.80
C ASP A 87 4.23 4.64 11.40
N GLU A 88 3.43 5.69 11.23
CA GLU A 88 2.71 6.03 10.00
C GLU A 88 2.67 7.54 9.78
N LEU A 89 2.47 7.94 8.53
CA LEU A 89 2.14 9.33 8.17
C LEU A 89 0.64 9.44 7.98
N TRP A 90 0.05 10.58 8.33
CA TRP A 90 -1.34 10.88 7.99
C TRP A 90 -1.39 11.96 6.92
N VAL A 91 -1.83 11.58 5.73
CA VAL A 91 -2.03 12.46 4.58
C VAL A 91 -3.52 12.62 4.38
N LEU A 92 -4.02 13.85 4.23
CA LEU A 92 -5.45 14.04 3.98
C LEU A 92 -5.82 13.46 2.62
N ALA A 93 -7.03 12.91 2.51
CA ALA A 93 -7.52 12.32 1.25
C ALA A 93 -7.47 13.32 0.08
N GLU A 94 -7.72 14.61 0.35
CA GLU A 94 -7.65 15.69 -0.64
C GLU A 94 -6.22 16.02 -1.08
N GLU A 95 -5.21 15.70 -0.26
CA GLU A 95 -3.80 15.93 -0.58
C GLU A 95 -3.17 14.74 -1.32
N LEU A 96 -3.88 13.63 -1.49
CA LEU A 96 -3.32 12.41 -2.08
C LEU A 96 -2.84 12.62 -3.53
N GLU A 97 -3.50 13.49 -4.30
CA GLU A 97 -3.03 13.85 -5.64
C GLU A 97 -1.67 14.55 -5.60
N ALA A 98 -1.51 15.53 -4.70
CA ALA A 98 -0.22 16.19 -4.49
C ALA A 98 0.83 15.19 -3.97
N PHE A 99 0.45 14.32 -3.04
CA PHE A 99 1.33 13.27 -2.51
C PHE A 99 1.86 12.36 -3.63
N ASN A 100 0.97 11.92 -4.53
CA ASN A 100 1.36 11.10 -5.70
C ASN A 100 2.35 11.82 -6.60
N SER A 101 2.24 13.14 -6.77
CA SER A 101 3.18 13.93 -7.59
C SER A 101 4.61 13.97 -7.01
N HIS A 102 4.77 13.67 -5.73
CA HIS A 102 6.06 13.65 -5.02
C HIS A 102 6.68 12.25 -4.93
N LEU A 103 6.04 11.21 -5.49
CA LEU A 103 6.67 9.90 -5.66
C LEU A 103 7.85 10.00 -6.62
N THR A 104 9.01 9.51 -6.20
CA THR A 104 10.27 9.62 -6.97
C THR A 104 10.57 8.35 -7.79
N GLY A 105 9.73 7.33 -7.67
CA GLY A 105 9.86 6.05 -8.37
C GLY A 105 8.53 5.30 -8.45
N PRO A 106 8.52 4.10 -9.05
CA PRO A 106 7.32 3.27 -9.11
C PRO A 106 6.94 2.73 -7.73
N ILE A 107 5.68 2.33 -7.60
CA ILE A 107 5.16 1.54 -6.49
C ILE A 107 5.50 0.07 -6.76
N GLU A 108 6.28 -0.55 -5.90
CA GLU A 108 6.72 -1.93 -6.05
C GLU A 108 5.94 -2.86 -5.10
N VAL A 109 5.51 -4.02 -5.57
CA VAL A 109 4.95 -5.06 -4.68
C VAL A 109 6.07 -5.98 -4.23
N ILE A 110 6.38 -5.94 -2.94
CA ILE A 110 7.55 -6.63 -2.37
C ILE A 110 7.19 -7.85 -1.53
N ALA A 111 5.92 -8.03 -1.19
CA ALA A 111 5.41 -9.24 -0.53
C ALA A 111 3.91 -9.44 -0.79
N SER A 112 3.47 -10.69 -0.76
CA SER A 112 2.06 -11.08 -0.81
C SER A 112 1.74 -12.10 0.28
N PHE A 113 0.56 -11.99 0.88
CA PHE A 113 0.03 -12.89 1.88
C PHE A 113 -1.37 -13.33 1.45
N ILE A 114 -1.60 -14.64 1.40
CA ILE A 114 -2.80 -15.23 0.80
C ILE A 114 -3.63 -15.89 1.87
N GLY A 115 -4.88 -15.44 2.00
CA GLY A 115 -5.87 -16.02 2.90
C GLY A 115 -6.51 -17.27 2.30
N GLU A 116 -7.10 -18.10 3.15
CA GLU A 116 -7.73 -19.37 2.77
C GLU A 116 -8.89 -19.23 1.77
N ARG A 117 -9.49 -18.03 1.70
CA ARG A 117 -10.64 -17.71 0.85
C ARG A 117 -10.29 -16.86 -0.36
N PHE A 118 -9.00 -16.65 -0.62
CA PHE A 118 -8.56 -15.96 -1.84
C PHE A 118 -8.88 -16.84 -3.06
N ASP A 119 -9.54 -16.25 -4.05
CA ASP A 119 -9.88 -16.89 -5.31
C ASP A 119 -8.97 -16.31 -6.41
N GLY A 120 -7.81 -16.95 -6.61
CA GLY A 120 -6.82 -16.51 -7.58
C GLY A 120 -5.46 -17.19 -7.39
N GLU A 121 -4.56 -16.94 -8.33
CA GLU A 121 -3.18 -17.41 -8.28
C GLU A 121 -2.21 -16.22 -8.23
N ILE A 122 -1.09 -16.41 -7.53
CA ILE A 122 -0.03 -15.40 -7.39
C ILE A 122 1.19 -15.84 -8.19
N ASP A 123 1.73 -14.92 -9.00
CA ASP A 123 3.06 -15.08 -9.57
C ASP A 123 4.12 -14.81 -8.49
N THR A 124 4.77 -15.88 -8.03
CA THR A 124 5.84 -15.82 -7.03
C THR A 124 7.05 -14.97 -7.42
N LYS A 125 7.22 -14.64 -8.71
CA LYS A 125 8.31 -13.75 -9.16
C LYS A 125 8.00 -12.27 -8.94
N THR A 126 6.73 -11.90 -9.01
CA THR A 126 6.27 -10.51 -8.96
C THR A 126 5.44 -10.18 -7.72
N ASN A 127 5.02 -11.21 -6.96
CA ASN A 127 4.05 -11.13 -5.87
C ASN A 127 2.66 -10.61 -6.30
N LEU A 128 2.38 -10.61 -7.61
CA LEU A 128 1.13 -10.11 -8.16
C LEU A 128 0.15 -11.25 -8.46
N PRO A 129 -1.16 -11.01 -8.37
CA PRO A 129 -2.14 -11.87 -9.00
C PRO A 129 -1.85 -12.07 -10.50
N ILE A 130 -1.94 -13.31 -10.99
CA ILE A 130 -1.59 -13.65 -12.38
C ILE A 130 -2.42 -12.86 -13.42
N HIS A 131 -3.65 -12.45 -13.07
CA HIS A 131 -4.48 -11.65 -13.96
C HIS A 131 -4.00 -10.20 -14.11
N LEU A 132 -3.22 -9.70 -13.15
CA LEU A 132 -2.51 -8.42 -13.25
C LEU A 132 -1.23 -8.61 -14.05
N LYS A 133 -1.39 -8.84 -15.37
CA LYS A 133 -0.25 -8.82 -16.28
C LYS A 133 0.33 -7.41 -16.32
N LEU A 134 1.55 -7.25 -15.82
CA LEU A 134 2.38 -6.10 -16.16
C LEU A 134 2.59 -6.15 -17.67
N ASN A 135 2.01 -5.19 -18.40
CA ASN A 135 2.37 -5.00 -19.80
C ASN A 135 3.84 -4.56 -19.81
N ALA A 136 4.72 -5.51 -20.12
CA ALA A 136 6.15 -5.30 -20.29
C ALA A 136 6.44 -4.39 -21.49
#